data_AF-A0A2X2BTU3-F1
#
_entry.id   AF-A0A2X2BTU3-F1
#
_cell.length_a   1.000
_cell.length_b   1.000
_cell.length_c   1.000
_cell.angle_alpha   90.00
_cell.angle_beta   90.00
_cell.angle_gamma   90.00
#
_symmetry.space_group_name_H-M   'P 1'
#
loop_
_entity.id
_entity.type
_entity.pdbx_description
1 polymer ?
#
loop_
_entity_poly.entity_id
_entity_poly.type
_entity_poly.pdbx_seq_one_letter_code
_entity_poly.pdbx_strand_id
1 'polypeptide(L)'
;MRKKNPPQAPIRNKKRTRRNVLLLLTFIFILAGLAYTAYWFMVLRHHETTDNAYVTGNQIMVMPQISGSVTTVYVDNTDYVKAGEPLVQLDDSDEILALDKAKTALANSVRQMHQQIINGRQLKANIVLRETELAKLQNDLRRREVLGERNVIGKRRTPTCKRSCCHGQKRH
;
A
#
# COMPACT_ATOMS: atom_id res chain seq x y z
N MET A 1 -122.57 66.56 13.63
CA MET A 1 -121.36 66.24 14.43
C MET A 1 -120.77 64.92 13.93
N ARG A 2 -119.69 64.96 13.14
CA ARG A 2 -118.99 63.77 12.60
C ARG A 2 -117.90 63.33 13.59
N LYS A 3 -118.01 62.13 14.19
CA LYS A 3 -116.88 61.47 14.87
C LYS A 3 -116.14 60.60 13.85
N LYS A 4 -114.84 60.87 13.66
CA LYS A 4 -113.90 60.04 12.88
C LYS A 4 -113.31 58.97 13.82
N ASN A 5 -113.40 57.69 13.44
CA ASN A 5 -112.64 56.61 14.09
C ASN A 5 -111.24 56.50 13.43
N PRO A 6 -110.15 56.31 14.18
CA PRO A 6 -108.83 56.04 13.62
C PRO A 6 -108.64 54.55 13.29
N PRO A 7 -107.78 54.20 12.32
CA PRO A 7 -107.61 52.84 11.83
C PRO A 7 -106.67 52.02 12.74
N GLN A 8 -107.02 50.76 13.01
CA GLN A 8 -106.18 49.84 13.78
C GLN A 8 -105.13 49.17 12.88
N ALA A 9 -103.85 49.22 13.29
CA ALA A 9 -102.75 48.55 12.60
C ALA A 9 -102.57 47.09 13.09
N PRO A 10 -102.19 46.13 12.21
CA PRO A 10 -102.09 44.72 12.59
C PRO A 10 -100.85 44.42 13.43
N ILE A 11 -101.01 43.67 14.53
CA ILE A 11 -99.93 43.27 15.43
C ILE A 11 -99.06 42.19 14.75
N ARG A 12 -97.85 42.58 14.34
CA ARG A 12 -96.85 41.69 13.72
C ARG A 12 -96.22 40.78 14.78
N ASN A 13 -96.37 39.47 14.62
CA ASN A 13 -95.97 38.47 15.60
C ASN A 13 -94.43 38.26 15.64
N LYS A 14 -93.74 39.06 16.46
CA LYS A 14 -92.27 39.20 16.57
C LYS A 14 -91.52 37.93 17.04
N LYS A 15 -92.22 36.92 17.55
CA LYS A 15 -91.60 35.70 18.12
C LYS A 15 -91.14 34.70 17.04
N ARG A 16 -91.88 34.58 15.92
CA ARG A 16 -91.53 33.69 14.81
C ARG A 16 -90.33 34.21 14.00
N THR A 17 -90.21 35.52 13.80
CA THR A 17 -89.09 36.11 13.03
C THR A 17 -87.74 35.93 13.73
N ARG A 18 -87.69 36.06 15.07
CA ARG A 18 -86.45 35.82 15.84
C ARG A 18 -85.98 34.36 15.78
N ARG A 19 -86.91 33.39 15.86
CA ARG A 19 -86.59 31.95 15.75
C ARG A 19 -86.03 31.59 14.38
N ASN A 20 -86.60 32.16 13.30
CA ASN A 20 -86.13 31.90 11.95
C ASN A 20 -84.74 32.52 11.68
N VAL A 21 -84.47 33.70 12.23
CA VAL A 21 -83.12 34.32 12.14
C VAL A 21 -82.08 33.50 12.89
N LEU A 22 -82.41 33.01 14.10
CA LEU A 22 -81.53 32.12 14.86
C LEU A 22 -81.25 30.81 14.11
N LEU A 23 -82.28 30.19 13.52
CA LEU A 23 -82.11 28.96 12.74
C LEU A 23 -81.22 29.18 11.50
N LEU A 24 -81.41 30.31 10.80
CA LEU A 24 -80.59 30.67 9.64
C LEU A 24 -79.13 30.90 10.04
N LEU A 25 -78.89 31.60 11.16
CA LEU A 25 -77.54 31.81 11.67
C LEU A 25 -76.85 30.48 12.04
N THR A 26 -77.57 29.58 12.72
CA THR A 26 -77.03 28.26 13.07
C THR A 26 -76.71 27.43 11.82
N PHE A 27 -77.55 27.49 10.79
CA PHE A 27 -77.32 26.77 9.55
C PHE A 27 -76.08 27.28 8.81
N ILE A 28 -75.90 28.60 8.73
CA ILE A 28 -74.70 29.21 8.15
C ILE A 28 -73.44 28.78 8.91
N PHE A 29 -73.49 28.76 10.23
CA PHE A 29 -72.35 28.39 11.06
C PHE A 29 -71.93 26.92 10.85
N ILE A 30 -72.92 26.03 10.73
CA ILE A 30 -72.69 24.61 10.42
C ILE A 30 -72.07 24.45 9.04
N LEU A 31 -72.58 25.17 8.02
CA LEU A 31 -72.02 25.13 6.66
C LEU A 31 -70.57 25.62 6.62
N ALA A 32 -70.27 26.72 7.31
CA ALA A 32 -68.92 27.27 7.38
C ALA A 32 -67.94 26.31 8.07
N GLY A 33 -68.38 25.65 9.16
CA GLY A 33 -67.59 24.65 9.86
C GLY A 33 -67.27 23.44 8.98
N LEU A 34 -68.26 22.92 8.25
CA LEU A 34 -68.08 21.80 7.30
C LEU A 34 -67.13 22.15 6.14
N ALA A 35 -67.25 23.37 5.60
CA ALA A 35 -66.36 23.83 4.54
C ALA A 35 -64.90 23.94 5.03
N TYR A 36 -64.71 24.48 6.24
CA TYR A 36 -63.38 24.63 6.83
C TYR A 36 -62.71 23.28 7.12
N THR A 37 -63.45 22.32 7.69
CA THR A 37 -62.92 20.98 7.98
C THR A 37 -62.61 20.20 6.72
N ALA A 38 -63.43 20.30 5.67
CA ALA A 38 -63.17 19.69 4.38
C ALA A 38 -61.91 20.27 3.72
N TYR A 39 -61.75 21.60 3.75
CA TYR A 39 -60.56 22.28 3.23
C TYR A 39 -59.29 21.84 3.97
N TRP A 40 -59.35 21.81 5.31
CA TRP A 40 -58.23 21.37 6.14
C TRP A 40 -57.86 19.90 5.85
N PHE A 41 -58.85 19.02 5.71
CA PHE A 41 -58.61 17.61 5.45
C PHE A 41 -58.01 17.33 4.06
N MET A 42 -58.47 18.05 3.02
CA MET A 42 -57.95 17.87 1.66
C MET A 42 -56.56 18.47 1.47
N VAL A 43 -56.31 19.67 2.02
CA VAL A 43 -55.08 20.42 1.73
C VAL A 43 -53.95 20.07 2.69
N LEU A 44 -54.23 19.95 3.99
CA LEU A 44 -53.18 19.85 5.02
C LEU A 44 -52.66 18.44 5.28
N ARG A 45 -53.28 17.41 4.68
CA ARG A 45 -52.92 16.00 4.93
C ARG A 45 -51.78 15.47 4.05
N HIS A 46 -51.36 16.20 3.02
CA HIS A 46 -50.42 15.68 2.00
C HIS A 46 -48.94 16.03 2.25
N HIS A 47 -48.57 16.50 3.44
CA HIS A 47 -47.17 16.82 3.76
C HIS A 47 -46.60 15.85 4.81
N GLU A 48 -46.46 14.59 4.42
CA GLU A 48 -45.51 13.66 5.05
C GLU A 48 -44.14 13.88 4.39
N THR A 49 -43.43 14.93 4.78
CA THR A 49 -42.01 15.09 4.43
C THR A 49 -41.18 14.25 5.39
N THR A 50 -40.99 12.97 5.05
CA THR A 50 -39.93 12.17 5.65
C THR A 50 -38.62 12.48 4.94
N ASP A 51 -37.85 13.43 5.49
CA ASP A 51 -36.49 13.79 5.04
C ASP A 51 -35.46 12.73 5.49
N ASN A 52 -35.55 11.53 4.92
CA ASN A 52 -34.57 10.47 5.21
C ASN A 52 -33.89 10.00 3.93
N ALA A 53 -33.11 10.89 3.31
CA ALA A 53 -32.08 10.51 2.35
C ALA A 53 -30.71 10.46 3.04
N TYR A 54 -30.54 9.56 4.01
CA TYR A 54 -29.20 9.22 4.50
C TYR A 54 -28.52 8.37 3.43
N VAL A 55 -27.66 8.99 2.62
CA VAL A 55 -26.76 8.27 1.73
C VAL A 55 -25.65 7.64 2.58
N THR A 56 -25.72 6.34 2.80
CA THR A 56 -24.62 5.56 3.37
C THR A 56 -23.51 5.45 2.31
N GLY A 57 -22.57 6.39 2.35
CA GLY A 57 -21.31 6.27 1.61
C GLY A 57 -20.43 5.22 2.27
N ASN A 58 -19.95 4.24 1.52
CA ASN A 58 -18.98 3.28 2.01
C ASN A 58 -17.61 3.97 2.12
N GLN A 59 -17.28 4.48 3.31
CA GLN A 59 -15.98 5.09 3.58
C GLN A 59 -14.95 3.99 3.84
N ILE A 60 -14.09 3.72 2.86
CA ILE A 60 -13.00 2.76 3.01
C ILE A 60 -11.76 3.53 3.50
N MET A 61 -11.23 3.13 4.64
CA MET A 61 -9.96 3.66 5.14
C MET A 61 -8.80 2.99 4.39
N VAL A 62 -8.03 3.77 3.63
CA VAL A 62 -6.82 3.28 2.95
C VAL A 62 -5.62 3.51 3.88
N MET A 63 -5.01 2.42 4.35
CA MET A 63 -3.77 2.46 5.13
C MET A 63 -2.57 2.17 4.21
N PRO A 64 -1.48 2.95 4.28
CA PRO A 64 -0.25 2.63 3.55
C PRO A 64 0.35 1.34 4.11
N GLN A 65 0.81 0.45 3.22
CA GLN A 65 1.45 -0.82 3.59
C GLN A 65 2.86 -0.62 4.19
N ILE A 66 3.48 0.51 3.89
CA ILE A 66 4.82 0.93 4.34
C ILE A 66 4.70 2.22 5.14
N SER A 67 5.35 2.25 6.30
CA SER A 67 5.44 3.43 7.16
C SER A 67 6.47 4.39 6.55
N GLY A 68 6.00 5.47 5.92
CA GLY A 68 6.86 6.50 5.34
C GLY A 68 6.30 7.90 5.61
N SER A 69 7.18 8.91 5.60
CA SER A 69 6.74 10.30 5.68
C SER A 69 5.98 10.67 4.41
N VAL A 70 4.77 11.22 4.58
CA VAL A 70 3.93 11.63 3.46
C VAL A 70 4.49 12.93 2.87
N THR A 71 4.99 12.87 1.64
CA THR A 71 5.60 14.03 0.98
C THR A 71 4.54 14.92 0.32
N THR A 72 3.47 14.33 -0.22
CA THR A 72 2.35 15.05 -0.85
C THR A 72 1.06 14.24 -0.77
N VAL A 73 -0.06 14.92 -0.50
CA VAL A 73 -1.43 14.38 -0.59
C VAL A 73 -2.09 15.08 -1.77
N TYR A 74 -2.51 14.33 -2.79
CA TYR A 74 -3.00 14.89 -4.05
C TYR A 74 -4.52 15.07 -4.10
N VAL A 75 -5.24 14.80 -3.01
CA VAL A 75 -6.71 14.68 -3.03
C VAL A 75 -7.33 15.29 -1.79
N ASP A 76 -8.36 16.12 -1.99
CA ASP A 76 -9.21 16.67 -0.94
C ASP A 76 -10.50 15.84 -0.78
N ASN A 77 -11.17 15.97 0.37
CA ASN A 77 -12.45 15.27 0.62
C ASN A 77 -13.44 15.59 -0.51
N THR A 78 -13.99 14.56 -1.16
CA THR A 78 -14.98 14.56 -2.27
C THR A 78 -14.47 14.56 -3.72
N ASP A 79 -13.16 14.49 -3.95
CA ASP A 79 -12.64 14.36 -5.33
C ASP A 79 -12.83 12.97 -5.95
N TYR A 80 -13.26 12.94 -7.22
CA TYR A 80 -13.49 11.72 -7.98
C TYR A 80 -12.18 11.16 -8.53
N VAL A 81 -11.62 10.15 -7.85
CA VAL A 81 -10.36 9.51 -8.24
C VAL A 81 -10.61 8.25 -9.06
N LYS A 82 -9.84 8.07 -10.15
CA LYS A 82 -9.92 6.87 -10.98
C LYS A 82 -9.03 5.77 -10.41
N ALA A 83 -9.39 4.51 -10.65
CA ALA A 83 -8.55 3.38 -10.24
C ALA A 83 -7.16 3.48 -10.89
N GLY A 84 -6.11 3.54 -10.07
CA GLY A 84 -4.71 3.62 -10.50
C GLY A 84 -4.05 5.01 -10.37
N GLU A 85 -4.78 6.03 -9.92
CA GLU A 85 -4.22 7.37 -9.71
C GLU A 85 -3.47 7.45 -8.36
N PRO A 86 -2.23 7.98 -8.32
CA PRO A 86 -1.44 8.08 -7.09
C PRO A 86 -2.03 9.14 -6.15
N LEU A 87 -2.62 8.69 -5.04
CA LEU A 87 -3.30 9.56 -4.06
C LEU A 87 -2.32 10.22 -3.07
N VAL A 88 -1.24 9.52 -2.75
CA VAL A 88 -0.22 9.92 -1.77
C VAL A 88 1.14 9.43 -2.24
N GLN A 89 2.14 10.31 -2.24
CA GLN A 89 3.53 9.95 -2.52
C GLN A 89 4.30 9.91 -1.19
N LEU A 90 4.87 8.75 -0.89
CA LEU A 90 5.72 8.52 0.28
C LEU A 90 7.18 8.74 -0.12
N ASP A 91 7.99 9.25 0.80
CA ASP A 91 9.44 9.38 0.61
C ASP A 91 10.07 8.00 0.37
N ASP A 92 10.68 7.81 -0.81
CA ASP A 92 11.27 6.56 -1.27
C ASP A 92 12.77 6.45 -0.94
N SER A 93 13.34 7.45 -0.24
CA SER A 93 14.77 7.52 0.08
C SER A 93 15.28 6.28 0.83
N ASP A 94 14.52 5.79 1.81
CA ASP A 94 14.90 4.62 2.61
C ASP A 94 14.87 3.31 1.79
N GLU A 95 13.89 3.18 0.88
CA GLU A 95 13.75 2.03 0.00
C GLU A 95 14.85 2.01 -1.07
N ILE A 96 15.19 3.18 -1.64
CA ILE A 96 16.31 3.33 -2.57
C ILE A 96 17.62 2.97 -1.87
N LEU A 97 17.83 3.41 -0.63
CA LEU A 97 19.01 3.07 0.15
C LEU A 97 19.07 1.57 0.47
N ALA A 98 17.95 0.94 0.83
CA ALA A 98 17.88 -0.50 1.06
C ALA A 98 18.21 -1.29 -0.21
N LEU A 99 17.69 -0.86 -1.36
CA LEU A 99 17.98 -1.45 -2.66
C LEU A 99 19.47 -1.31 -3.02
N ASP A 100 20.06 -0.14 -2.82
CA ASP A 100 21.48 0.10 -3.11
C ASP A 100 22.41 -0.73 -2.20
N LYS A 101 22.06 -0.86 -0.92
CA LYS A 101 22.75 -1.76 0.01
C LYS A 101 22.70 -3.21 -0.46
N ALA A 102 21.54 -3.69 -0.90
CA ALA A 102 21.38 -5.05 -1.41
C ALA A 102 22.21 -5.29 -2.70
N LYS A 103 22.21 -4.32 -3.62
CA LYS A 103 23.04 -4.37 -4.84
C LYS A 103 24.53 -4.40 -4.52
N THR A 104 24.98 -3.58 -3.59
CA THR A 104 26.38 -3.51 -3.16
C THR A 104 26.81 -4.81 -2.46
N ALA A 105 25.96 -5.37 -1.60
CA ALA A 105 26.21 -6.65 -0.94
C ALA A 105 26.41 -7.77 -1.97
N LEU A 106 25.53 -7.86 -2.97
CA LEU A 106 25.66 -8.81 -4.06
C LEU A 106 26.97 -8.62 -4.84
N ALA A 107 27.30 -7.37 -5.20
CA ALA A 107 28.54 -7.07 -5.91
C ALA A 107 29.78 -7.49 -5.10
N ASN A 108 29.77 -7.32 -3.78
CA ASN A 108 30.85 -7.75 -2.90
C ASN A 108 30.98 -9.27 -2.83
N SER A 109 29.86 -10.00 -2.72
CA SER A 109 29.86 -11.47 -2.74
C SER A 109 30.40 -12.02 -4.06
N VAL A 110 30.01 -11.43 -5.18
CA VAL A 110 30.51 -11.81 -6.51
C VAL A 110 32.02 -11.58 -6.60
N ARG A 111 32.51 -10.41 -6.16
CA ARG A 111 33.96 -10.12 -6.11
C ARG A 111 34.70 -11.13 -5.24
N GLN A 112 34.20 -11.46 -4.06
CA GLN A 112 34.82 -12.42 -3.15
C GLN A 112 34.91 -13.81 -3.79
N MET A 113 33.84 -14.26 -4.45
CA MET A 113 33.83 -15.53 -5.17
C MET A 113 34.86 -15.55 -6.30
N HIS A 114 34.96 -14.48 -7.10
CA HIS A 114 36.00 -14.35 -8.12
C HIS A 114 37.42 -14.42 -7.54
N GLN A 115 37.67 -13.76 -6.41
CA GLN A 115 38.97 -13.85 -5.72
C GLN A 115 39.29 -15.28 -5.28
N GLN A 116 38.31 -16.00 -4.72
CA GLN A 116 38.48 -17.40 -4.35
C GLN A 116 38.77 -18.31 -5.54
N ILE A 117 38.12 -18.07 -6.70
CA ILE A 117 38.40 -18.81 -7.94
C ILE A 117 39.84 -18.56 -8.39
N ILE A 118 40.31 -17.30 -8.38
CA ILE A 118 41.68 -16.96 -8.77
C ILE A 118 42.68 -17.67 -7.84
N ASN A 119 42.46 -17.62 -6.53
CA ASN A 119 43.29 -18.33 -5.55
C ASN A 119 43.28 -19.84 -5.82
N GLY A 120 42.11 -20.44 -6.04
CA GLY A 120 41.99 -21.86 -6.38
C GLY A 120 42.76 -22.25 -7.64
N ARG A 121 42.75 -21.39 -8.67
CA ARG A 121 43.57 -21.60 -9.89
C ARG A 121 45.06 -21.54 -9.60
N GLN A 122 45.51 -20.60 -8.77
CA GLN A 122 46.91 -20.50 -8.36
C GLN A 122 47.37 -21.74 -7.59
N LEU A 123 46.57 -22.22 -6.63
CA LEU A 123 46.89 -23.45 -5.90
C LEU A 123 46.99 -24.66 -6.84
N LYS A 124 46.05 -24.80 -7.79
CA LYS A 124 46.11 -25.88 -8.80
C LYS A 124 47.37 -25.79 -9.66
N ALA A 125 47.77 -24.59 -10.09
CA ALA A 125 49.01 -24.40 -10.84
C ALA A 125 50.25 -24.83 -10.03
N ASN A 126 50.28 -24.55 -8.72
CA ASN A 126 51.35 -24.99 -7.84
C ASN A 126 51.39 -26.53 -7.67
N ILE A 127 50.24 -27.20 -7.61
CA ILE A 127 50.18 -28.66 -7.57
C ILE A 127 50.80 -29.26 -8.84
N VAL A 128 50.40 -28.78 -10.02
CA VAL A 128 50.97 -29.23 -11.30
C VAL A 128 52.48 -29.00 -11.34
N LEU A 129 52.96 -27.85 -10.88
CA LEU A 129 54.39 -27.58 -10.78
C LEU A 129 55.12 -28.63 -9.94
N ARG A 130 54.58 -28.98 -8.75
CA ARG A 130 55.17 -29.99 -7.87
C ARG A 130 55.12 -31.39 -8.46
N GLU A 131 54.04 -31.77 -9.13
CA GLU A 131 53.95 -33.06 -9.83
C GLU A 131 55.02 -33.19 -10.92
N THR A 132 55.25 -32.13 -11.70
CA THR A 132 56.31 -32.15 -12.73
C THR A 132 57.71 -32.25 -12.14
N GLU A 133 57.95 -31.64 -10.98
CA GLU A 133 59.21 -31.72 -10.25
C GLU A 133 59.46 -33.15 -9.73
N LEU A 134 58.45 -33.79 -9.16
CA LEU A 134 58.52 -35.19 -8.73
C LEU A 134 58.78 -36.14 -9.91
N ALA A 135 58.09 -35.95 -11.04
CA ALA A 135 58.29 -36.75 -12.24
C ALA A 135 59.71 -36.63 -12.79
N LYS A 136 60.31 -35.43 -12.76
CA LYS A 136 61.72 -35.21 -13.13
C LYS A 136 62.66 -35.95 -12.20
N LEU A 137 62.48 -35.82 -10.89
CA LEU A 137 63.31 -36.50 -9.90
C LEU A 137 63.26 -38.03 -10.05
N GLN A 138 62.07 -38.59 -10.29
CA GLN A 138 61.90 -40.02 -10.56
C GLN A 138 62.61 -40.48 -11.84
N ASN A 139 62.50 -39.70 -12.93
CA ASN A 139 63.20 -40.01 -14.18
C ASN A 139 64.73 -39.93 -14.04
N ASP A 140 65.23 -38.97 -13.26
CA ASP A 140 66.66 -38.83 -12.97
C ASP A 140 67.21 -39.96 -12.09
N LEU A 141 66.40 -40.49 -11.16
CA LEU A 141 66.74 -41.69 -10.39
C LEU A 141 66.79 -42.92 -11.29
N ARG A 142 65.75 -43.16 -12.10
CA ARG A 142 65.69 -44.30 -13.04
C ARG A 142 66.86 -44.30 -14.02
N ARG A 143 67.24 -43.13 -14.53
CA ARG A 143 68.40 -42.97 -15.41
C ARG A 143 69.70 -43.37 -14.71
N ARG A 144 69.88 -42.97 -13.45
CA ARG A 144 71.08 -43.30 -12.65
C ARG A 144 71.17 -44.79 -12.34
N GLU A 145 70.05 -45.45 -12.02
CA GLU A 145 70.00 -46.89 -11.79
C GLU A 145 70.43 -47.67 -13.03
N VAL A 146 69.86 -47.35 -14.20
CA VAL A 146 70.19 -48.01 -15.49
C VAL A 146 71.66 -47.81 -15.89
N LEU A 147 72.27 -46.68 -15.54
CA LEU A 147 73.69 -46.43 -15.79
C LEU A 147 74.60 -47.12 -14.77
N GLY A 148 74.12 -47.33 -13.54
CA GLY A 148 74.81 -48.07 -12.48
C GLY A 148 74.95 -49.56 -12.81
N GLU A 149 73.89 -50.20 -13.31
CA GLU A 149 73.92 -51.62 -13.67
C GLU A 149 74.88 -51.94 -14.82
N ARG A 150 75.11 -50.99 -15.73
CA ARG A 150 76.00 -51.21 -16.88
C ARG A 150 77.48 -50.97 -16.56
N ASN A 151 77.87 -50.72 -15.30
CA ASN A 151 79.26 -50.43 -14.89
C ASN A 151 79.97 -49.34 -15.73
N VAL A 152 79.22 -48.49 -16.45
CA VAL A 152 79.78 -47.48 -17.38
C VAL A 152 80.18 -46.19 -16.69
N ILE A 153 79.86 -46.02 -15.41
CA ILE A 153 80.25 -44.84 -14.64
C ILE A 153 81.61 -45.11 -13.98
N GLY A 154 82.68 -44.77 -14.70
CA GLY A 154 83.99 -44.59 -14.10
C GLY A 154 83.88 -43.64 -12.91
N LYS A 155 84.44 -44.05 -11.76
CA LYS A 155 84.41 -43.39 -10.45
C LYS A 155 85.08 -42.00 -10.48
N ARG A 156 84.53 -41.04 -11.21
CA ARG A 156 85.00 -39.66 -11.18
C ARG A 156 84.45 -38.97 -9.95
N ARG A 157 85.37 -38.73 -9.00
CA ARG A 157 85.20 -37.77 -7.91
C ARG A 157 84.75 -36.44 -8.50
N THR A 158 83.54 -36.01 -8.19
CA THR A 158 83.18 -34.60 -8.23
C THR A 158 83.66 -33.96 -6.93
N PRO A 159 84.73 -33.13 -6.91
CA PRO A 159 84.82 -32.10 -5.89
C PRO A 159 83.68 -31.10 -6.18
N THR A 160 83.32 -30.23 -5.24
CA THR A 160 82.16 -29.31 -5.30
C THR A 160 80.80 -30.05 -5.26
N CYS A 161 79.93 -29.88 -4.27
CA CYS A 161 79.66 -28.71 -3.46
C CYS A 161 79.06 -29.15 -2.10
N LYS A 162 79.86 -29.11 -1.03
CA LYS A 162 79.41 -29.29 0.37
C LYS A 162 79.04 -27.95 1.05
N ARG A 163 78.90 -26.85 0.29
CA ARG A 163 78.72 -25.50 0.85
C ARG A 163 77.29 -24.95 0.83
N SER A 164 76.38 -25.52 0.02
CA SER A 164 75.02 -24.98 -0.09
C SER A 164 74.00 -25.57 0.89
N CYS A 165 74.34 -26.64 1.63
CA CYS A 165 73.43 -27.22 2.64
C CYS A 165 73.46 -26.51 4.00
N CYS A 166 74.23 -25.44 4.18
CA CYS A 166 74.34 -24.74 5.48
C CYS A 166 73.63 -23.39 5.58
N HIS A 167 72.91 -22.91 4.55
CA HIS A 167 72.30 -21.57 4.59
C HIS A 167 70.79 -21.50 4.82
N GLY A 168 70.12 -22.62 5.08
CA GLY A 168 68.65 -22.65 5.21
C GLY A 168 68.05 -22.71 6.62
N GLN A 169 68.85 -22.91 7.67
CA GLN A 169 68.32 -23.22 9.01
C GLN A 169 68.67 -22.15 10.07
N LYS A 170 68.35 -20.88 9.77
CA LYS A 170 68.11 -19.81 10.76
C LYS A 170 67.25 -18.73 10.12
N ARG A 171 65.93 -18.93 10.18
CA ARG A 171 64.91 -17.86 10.17
C ARG A 171 63.56 -18.49 10.51
N HIS A 172 63.36 -18.69 11.82
CA HIS A 172 62.21 -18.27 12.63
C HIS A 172 62.37 -18.89 14.02
#